data_AF-A0AAD1DPU3-F1
#
_entry.id   AF-A0AAD1DPU3-F1
#
_cell.length_a   1.000
_cell.length_b   1.000
_cell.length_c   1.000
_cell.angle_alpha   90.00
_cell.angle_beta   90.00
_cell.angle_gamma   90.00
#
_symmetry.space_group_name_H-M   'P 1'
#
loop_
_entity.id
_entity.type
_entity.pdbx_description
1 polymer ?
#
loop_
_entity_poly.entity_id
_entity_poly.type
_entity_poly.pdbx_seq_one_letter_code
_entity_poly.pdbx_strand_id
1 'polypeptide(L)'
;MKKLLLLLILATNFVLAQMPNISNIWLNNSNPYIGTIGNKGQELKLKITISEQNKKNDQQYFVSGYSLVDTNYAKLEGTLTISKYKDSKKQGTVFGEYELAEENKGKHSGIFKGRFIYNFKWNRKTEKVEGQYIELIGNWKSYDGTLEFKTHLKNQ
;
A
#
# COMPACT_ATOMS: atom_id res chain seq x y z
N MET A 1 -43.29 -38.36 -5.36
CA MET A 1 -43.67 -37.02 -4.82
C MET A 1 -43.03 -36.92 -3.44
N LYS A 2 -42.20 -35.97 -3.02
CA LYS A 2 -41.73 -34.64 -3.46
C LYS A 2 -40.31 -34.56 -2.85
N LYS A 3 -39.23 -34.45 -3.62
CA LYS A 3 -38.56 -33.16 -3.92
C LYS A 3 -38.93 -32.05 -2.93
N LEU A 4 -38.15 -31.93 -1.85
CA LEU A 4 -37.92 -30.78 -0.94
C LEU A 4 -37.35 -31.45 0.33
N LEU A 5 -36.14 -31.22 0.83
CA LEU A 5 -35.41 -29.97 0.87
C LEU A 5 -33.93 -30.32 1.13
N LEU A 6 -33.25 -30.81 0.11
CA LEU A 6 -31.78 -31.01 0.07
C LEU A 6 -31.06 -29.65 -0.05
N LEU A 7 -31.54 -28.65 0.70
CA LEU A 7 -31.21 -27.24 0.55
C LEU A 7 -30.39 -26.69 1.73
N LEU A 8 -29.64 -27.55 2.43
CA LEU A 8 -28.94 -27.15 3.66
C LEU A 8 -27.45 -27.45 3.72
N ILE A 9 -26.76 -27.76 2.61
CA ILE A 9 -25.30 -28.02 2.65
C ILE A 9 -24.54 -27.35 1.49
N LEU A 10 -25.16 -26.37 0.80
CA LEU A 10 -24.46 -25.52 -0.18
C LEU A 10 -24.47 -24.04 0.20
N ALA A 11 -24.55 -23.72 1.49
CA ALA A 11 -24.02 -22.45 1.99
C ALA A 11 -22.50 -22.57 1.96
N THR A 12 -21.97 -22.37 0.76
CA THR A 12 -20.59 -22.04 0.42
C THR A 12 -19.74 -21.73 1.64
N ASN A 13 -18.82 -22.64 1.95
CA ASN A 13 -17.59 -22.34 2.66
C ASN A 13 -16.79 -21.30 1.84
N PHE A 14 -17.26 -20.06 1.75
CA PHE A 14 -16.37 -18.93 1.59
C PHE A 14 -15.72 -18.74 2.95
N VAL A 15 -14.80 -19.65 3.28
CA VAL A 15 -13.72 -19.31 4.19
C VAL A 15 -12.96 -18.22 3.43
N LEU A 16 -13.36 -16.97 3.63
CA LEU A 16 -12.55 -15.81 3.32
C LEU A 16 -11.26 -16.07 4.11
N ALA A 17 -10.26 -16.62 3.42
CA ALA A 17 -8.95 -16.81 4.00
C ALA A 17 -8.49 -15.42 4.44
N GLN A 18 -8.46 -15.20 5.75
CA GLN A 18 -8.07 -13.93 6.32
C GLN A 18 -6.64 -13.65 5.87
N MET A 19 -6.41 -12.50 5.26
CA MET A 19 -5.07 -12.18 4.80
C MET A 19 -4.18 -11.96 6.04
N PRO A 20 -2.98 -12.58 6.12
CA PRO A 20 -2.06 -12.31 7.22
C PRO A 20 -1.83 -10.80 7.37
N ASN A 21 -1.73 -10.33 8.61
CA ASN A 21 -1.44 -8.93 8.86
C ASN A 21 -0.01 -8.61 8.39
N ILE A 22 0.09 -7.87 7.29
CA ILE A 22 1.36 -7.41 6.70
C ILE A 22 1.68 -5.94 7.02
N SER A 23 1.13 -5.36 8.09
CA SER A 23 1.38 -3.95 8.44
C SER A 23 2.86 -3.59 8.53
N ASN A 24 3.68 -4.50 9.06
CA ASN A 24 5.13 -4.32 9.17
C ASN A 24 5.84 -4.18 7.81
N ILE A 25 5.26 -4.69 6.72
CA ILE A 25 5.83 -4.55 5.37
C ILE A 25 5.82 -3.08 4.93
N TRP A 26 4.75 -2.34 5.26
CA TRP A 26 4.60 -0.93 4.87
C TRP A 26 5.59 -0.02 5.61
N LEU A 27 6.13 -0.46 6.75
CA LEU A 27 7.16 0.27 7.50
C LEU A 27 8.53 0.23 6.80
N ASN A 28 8.69 -0.61 5.77
CA ASN A 28 9.93 -0.79 5.01
C ASN A 28 11.20 -0.89 5.89
N ASN A 29 11.15 -1.71 6.95
CA ASN A 29 12.26 -1.83 7.91
C ASN A 29 12.76 -0.48 8.46
N SER A 30 11.85 0.48 8.65
CA SER A 30 12.13 1.87 9.07
C SER A 30 12.91 2.73 8.07
N ASN A 31 13.13 2.24 6.84
CA ASN A 31 13.76 2.99 5.76
C ASN A 31 12.70 3.74 4.94
N PRO A 32 13.03 4.93 4.38
CA PRO A 32 12.15 5.60 3.45
C PRO A 32 12.02 4.80 2.14
N TYR A 33 10.86 4.87 1.51
CA TYR A 33 10.74 4.67 0.08
C TYR A 33 11.40 5.85 -0.65
N ILE A 34 12.21 5.56 -1.65
CA ILE A 34 12.98 6.57 -2.40
C ILE A 34 12.55 6.54 -3.86
N GLY A 35 12.44 7.71 -4.45
CA GLY A 35 11.82 7.86 -5.76
C GLY A 35 11.92 9.26 -6.32
N THR A 36 11.02 9.53 -7.26
CA THR A 36 10.98 10.82 -7.96
C THR A 36 9.58 11.43 -7.94
N ILE A 37 9.53 12.76 -8.04
CA ILE A 37 8.33 13.57 -8.22
C ILE A 37 8.52 14.58 -9.37
N GLY A 38 7.49 14.71 -10.20
CA GLY A 38 7.42 15.68 -11.29
C GLY A 38 8.27 15.32 -12.51
N ASN A 39 8.14 16.10 -13.57
CA ASN A 39 8.76 15.79 -14.88
C ASN A 39 10.29 15.94 -14.88
N LYS A 40 10.85 16.70 -13.93
CA LYS A 40 12.30 16.88 -13.78
C LYS A 40 12.95 15.78 -12.93
N GLY A 41 12.17 14.82 -12.42
CA GLY A 41 12.68 13.70 -11.65
C GLY A 41 13.28 14.12 -10.30
N GLN A 42 12.71 15.14 -9.65
CA GLN A 42 13.18 15.60 -8.34
C GLN A 42 13.07 14.48 -7.32
N GLU A 43 14.06 14.33 -6.45
CA GLU A 43 14.06 13.28 -5.44
C GLU A 43 12.88 13.46 -4.47
N LEU A 44 12.16 12.37 -4.24
CA LEU A 44 11.11 12.22 -3.25
C LEU A 44 11.50 11.10 -2.30
N LYS A 45 11.48 11.38 -1.00
CA LYS A 45 11.56 10.36 0.06
C LYS A 45 10.25 10.31 0.80
N LEU A 46 9.74 9.11 1.03
CA LEU A 46 8.50 8.88 1.77
C LEU A 46 8.76 7.82 2.85
N LYS A 47 8.64 8.16 4.11
CA LYS A 47 8.84 7.24 5.23
C LYS A 47 7.53 7.00 5.95
N ILE A 48 7.09 5.75 5.99
CA ILE A 48 5.97 5.32 6.84
C ILE A 48 6.52 4.93 8.21
N THR A 49 5.96 5.49 9.27
CA THR A 49 6.38 5.23 10.66
C THR A 49 5.35 4.46 11.47
N ILE A 50 4.07 4.54 11.10
CA ILE A 50 2.99 3.78 11.72
C ILE A 50 2.23 3.06 10.62
N SER A 51 1.88 1.80 10.87
CA SER A 51 1.02 1.02 10.02
C SER A 51 0.14 0.09 10.84
N GLU A 52 -1.17 0.23 10.71
CA GLU A 52 -2.16 -0.54 11.45
C GLU A 52 -3.21 -1.12 10.49
N GLN A 53 -3.43 -2.43 10.55
CA GLN A 53 -4.50 -3.07 9.79
C GLN A 53 -5.86 -2.67 10.35
N ASN A 54 -6.79 -2.34 9.45
CA ASN A 54 -8.16 -2.03 9.84
C ASN A 54 -8.86 -3.29 10.40
N LYS A 55 -9.33 -3.21 11.64
CA LYS A 55 -10.00 -4.33 12.35
C LYS A 55 -11.29 -4.81 11.67
N LYS A 56 -11.93 -3.96 10.85
CA LYS A 56 -13.16 -4.28 10.12
C LYS A 56 -12.91 -4.68 8.66
N ASN A 57 -11.71 -4.39 8.14
CA ASN A 57 -11.34 -4.65 6.75
C ASN A 57 -9.86 -5.03 6.70
N ASP A 58 -9.56 -6.32 6.68
CA ASP A 58 -8.19 -6.85 6.69
C ASP A 58 -7.37 -6.49 5.44
N GLN A 59 -8.01 -5.98 4.40
CA GLN A 59 -7.35 -5.48 3.18
C GLN A 59 -6.95 -4.01 3.26
N GLN A 60 -7.33 -3.29 4.31
CA GLN A 60 -7.03 -1.87 4.47
C GLN A 60 -6.06 -1.64 5.64
N TYR A 61 -5.11 -0.74 5.42
CA TYR A 61 -4.12 -0.31 6.40
C TYR A 61 -4.19 1.20 6.57
N PHE A 62 -4.26 1.66 7.80
CA PHE A 62 -4.04 3.06 8.14
C PHE A 62 -2.55 3.27 8.36
N VAL A 63 -2.00 4.32 7.75
CA VAL A 63 -0.58 4.65 7.85
C VAL A 63 -0.37 6.11 8.16
N SER A 64 0.74 6.39 8.83
CA SER A 64 1.25 7.75 9.00
C SER A 64 2.76 7.79 8.86
N GLY A 65 3.27 8.97 8.54
CA GLY A 65 4.67 9.14 8.21
C GLY A 65 4.99 10.52 7.70
N TYR A 66 5.98 10.59 6.82
CA TYR A 66 6.52 11.86 6.32
C TYR A 66 6.97 11.75 4.86
N SER A 67 6.84 12.85 4.14
CA SER A 67 7.43 13.08 2.83
C SER A 67 8.53 14.14 2.92
N LEU A 68 9.54 14.01 2.07
CA LEU A 68 10.59 15.00 1.87
C LEU A 68 10.82 15.17 0.37
N VAL A 69 10.63 16.40 -0.11
CA VAL A 69 10.89 16.82 -1.48
C VAL A 69 11.80 18.03 -1.43
N ASP A 70 13.05 17.88 -1.88
CA ASP A 70 14.11 18.87 -1.64
C ASP A 70 14.23 19.21 -0.14
N THR A 71 13.82 20.42 0.27
CA THR A 71 13.86 20.88 1.67
C THR A 71 12.48 20.89 2.34
N ASN A 72 11.41 20.57 1.59
CA ASN A 72 10.05 20.60 2.09
C ASN A 72 9.72 19.28 2.80
N TYR A 73 9.62 19.34 4.13
CA TYR A 73 9.24 18.23 4.99
C TYR A 73 7.77 18.33 5.40
N ALA A 74 6.98 17.30 5.08
CA ALA A 74 5.57 17.25 5.43
C ALA A 74 5.23 15.95 6.17
N LYS A 75 4.40 16.08 7.22
CA LYS A 75 3.72 14.93 7.82
C LYS A 75 2.66 14.44 6.85
N LEU A 76 2.41 13.14 6.83
CA LEU A 76 1.31 12.56 6.06
C LEU A 76 0.61 11.45 6.81
N GLU A 77 -0.66 11.25 6.46
CA GLU A 77 -1.51 10.18 6.95
C GLU A 77 -2.39 9.68 5.82
N GLY A 78 -2.83 8.43 5.90
CA GLY A 78 -3.75 7.92 4.90
C GLY A 78 -3.92 6.42 4.95
N THR A 79 -4.21 5.84 3.79
CA THR A 79 -4.55 4.43 3.67
C THR A 79 -3.84 3.73 2.53
N LEU A 80 -3.56 2.44 2.74
CA LEU A 80 -3.27 1.48 1.68
C LEU A 80 -4.39 0.45 1.65
N THR A 81 -4.96 0.20 0.48
CA THR A 81 -6.04 -0.76 0.28
C THR A 81 -5.62 -1.81 -0.73
N ILE A 82 -5.53 -3.05 -0.30
CA ILE A 82 -5.22 -4.19 -1.15
C ILE A 82 -6.45 -4.52 -2.00
N SER A 83 -6.24 -4.67 -3.29
CA SER A 83 -7.30 -5.02 -4.25
C SER A 83 -7.16 -6.42 -4.81
N LYS A 84 -5.92 -6.95 -4.85
CA LYS A 84 -5.68 -8.27 -5.45
C LYS A 84 -4.41 -8.93 -4.91
N TYR A 85 -4.50 -10.23 -4.69
CA TYR A 85 -3.35 -11.10 -4.45
C TYR A 85 -3.18 -12.09 -5.61
N LYS A 86 -1.93 -12.34 -5.99
CA LYS A 86 -1.55 -13.36 -6.97
C LYS A 86 -0.44 -14.22 -6.38
N ASP A 87 -0.73 -15.50 -6.19
CA ASP A 87 0.28 -16.51 -5.85
C ASP A 87 0.85 -17.14 -7.12
N SER A 88 2.17 -17.22 -7.20
CA SER A 88 2.90 -17.91 -8.25
C SER A 88 3.94 -18.86 -7.67
N LYS A 89 3.54 -19.85 -6.87
CA LYS A 89 4.35 -20.96 -6.29
C LYS A 89 5.59 -20.54 -5.47
N LYS A 90 6.54 -19.82 -6.07
CA LYS A 90 7.79 -19.29 -5.50
C LYS A 90 7.73 -17.78 -5.21
N GLN A 91 6.75 -17.07 -5.76
CA GLN A 91 6.59 -15.62 -5.59
C GLN A 91 5.13 -15.26 -5.36
N GLY A 92 4.88 -14.35 -4.43
CA GLY A 92 3.59 -13.69 -4.26
C GLY A 92 3.65 -12.26 -4.78
N THR A 93 2.53 -11.77 -5.32
CA THR A 93 2.35 -10.37 -5.68
C THR A 93 1.05 -9.85 -5.10
N VAL A 94 1.12 -8.76 -4.34
CA VAL A 94 -0.02 -8.00 -3.83
C VAL A 94 -0.12 -6.71 -4.62
N PHE A 95 -1.33 -6.39 -5.06
CA PHE A 95 -1.67 -5.14 -5.72
C PHE A 95 -2.68 -4.37 -4.87
N GLY A 96 -2.61 -3.06 -4.94
CA GLY A 96 -3.59 -2.21 -4.30
C GLY A 96 -3.41 -0.75 -4.66
N GLU A 97 -4.13 0.08 -3.92
CA GLU A 97 -4.17 1.52 -4.07
C GLU A 97 -3.77 2.19 -2.77
N TYR A 98 -3.20 3.38 -2.87
CA TYR A 98 -2.87 4.20 -1.71
C TYR A 98 -3.38 5.62 -1.90
N GLU A 99 -3.73 6.24 -0.78
CA GLU A 99 -4.04 7.65 -0.68
C GLU A 99 -3.43 8.18 0.61
N LEU A 100 -2.51 9.13 0.49
CA LEU A 100 -1.74 9.71 1.59
C LEU A 100 -1.84 11.23 1.52
N ALA A 101 -2.48 11.83 2.51
CA ALA A 101 -2.69 13.26 2.63
C ALA A 101 -1.60 13.87 3.50
N GLU A 102 -0.93 14.91 3.01
CA GLU A 102 0.03 15.68 3.80
C GLU A 102 -0.70 16.64 4.74
N GLU A 103 -0.11 16.97 5.89
CA GLU A 103 -0.61 18.04 6.74
C GLU A 103 -0.70 19.35 5.94
N ASN A 104 -1.87 20.00 5.97
CA ASN A 104 -2.07 21.21 5.20
C ASN A 104 -1.27 22.37 5.81
N LYS A 105 -0.19 22.76 5.12
CA LYS A 105 0.67 23.90 5.47
C LYS A 105 0.68 24.97 4.39
N GLY A 106 -0.33 24.97 3.50
CA GLY A 106 -0.45 25.90 2.38
C GLY A 106 -0.03 25.31 1.03
N LYS A 107 0.53 26.15 0.16
CA LYS A 107 0.70 25.89 -1.28
C LYS A 107 1.58 24.67 -1.65
N HIS A 108 2.38 24.16 -0.71
CA HIS A 108 3.28 23.03 -0.91
C HIS A 108 2.88 21.80 -0.10
N SER A 109 1.57 21.63 0.10
CA SER A 109 0.98 20.45 0.72
C SER A 109 -0.12 19.89 -0.18
N GLY A 110 -0.25 18.57 -0.19
CA GLY A 110 -1.16 17.89 -1.10
C GLY A 110 -1.42 16.44 -0.74
N ILE A 111 -1.93 15.70 -1.73
CA ILE A 111 -2.33 14.31 -1.59
C ILE A 111 -1.54 13.47 -2.59
N PHE A 112 -0.86 12.44 -2.10
CA PHE A 112 -0.35 11.36 -2.92
C PHE A 112 -1.46 10.34 -3.16
N LYS A 113 -1.72 9.99 -4.41
CA LYS A 113 -2.67 8.94 -4.78
C LYS A 113 -2.13 8.08 -5.90
N GLY A 114 -2.28 6.77 -5.77
CA GLY A 114 -1.75 5.86 -6.78
C GLY A 114 -2.00 4.40 -6.47
N ARG A 115 -1.23 3.55 -7.16
CA ARG A 115 -1.24 2.10 -7.01
C ARG A 115 0.08 1.62 -6.43
N PHE A 116 0.01 0.57 -5.64
CA PHE A 116 1.21 -0.13 -5.18
C PHE A 116 1.29 -1.54 -5.73
N ILE A 117 2.52 -2.02 -5.88
CA ILE A 117 2.84 -3.39 -6.23
C ILE A 117 3.84 -3.90 -5.19
N TYR A 118 3.48 -4.96 -4.46
CA TYR A 118 4.37 -5.63 -3.53
C TYR A 118 4.63 -7.05 -4.03
N ASN A 119 5.87 -7.30 -4.45
CA ASN A 119 6.38 -8.60 -4.82
C ASN A 119 7.21 -9.18 -3.69
N PHE A 120 6.98 -10.45 -3.34
CA PHE A 120 7.80 -11.14 -2.36
C PHE A 120 8.12 -12.56 -2.78
N LYS A 121 9.35 -13.01 -2.46
CA LYS A 121 9.77 -14.40 -2.60
C LYS A 121 9.51 -15.13 -1.30
N TRP A 122 8.72 -16.19 -1.36
CA TRP A 122 8.39 -17.02 -0.20
C TRP A 122 9.24 -18.28 -0.22
N ASN A 123 10.10 -18.44 0.78
CA ASN A 123 10.80 -19.71 0.99
C ASN A 123 9.92 -20.65 1.81
N ARG A 124 9.41 -21.69 1.15
CA ARG A 124 8.56 -22.72 1.77
C ARG A 124 9.26 -23.60 2.79
N LYS A 125 10.60 -23.71 2.73
CA LYS A 125 11.39 -24.51 3.67
C LYS A 125 11.61 -23.78 4.98
N THR A 126 11.83 -22.48 4.91
CA THR A 126 12.10 -21.64 6.10
C THR A 126 10.87 -20.85 6.55
N GLU A 127 9.78 -20.88 5.78
CA GLU A 127 8.55 -20.11 5.99
C GLU A 127 8.82 -18.60 6.16
N LYS A 128 9.76 -18.07 5.36
CA LYS A 128 10.21 -16.68 5.44
C LYS A 128 10.20 -16.01 4.08
N VAL A 129 10.01 -14.69 4.09
CA VAL A 129 10.22 -13.84 2.92
C VAL A 129 11.72 -13.61 2.73
N GLU A 130 12.26 -14.00 1.59
CA GLU A 130 13.71 -13.89 1.28
C GLU A 130 14.05 -12.71 0.36
N GLY A 131 13.04 -12.04 -0.17
CA GLY A 131 13.22 -10.85 -0.98
C GLY A 131 11.87 -10.15 -1.11
N GLN A 132 11.88 -8.85 -0.89
CA GLN A 132 10.70 -7.99 -1.00
C GLN A 132 11.00 -6.82 -1.90
N TYR A 133 10.05 -6.50 -2.76
CA TYR A 133 10.12 -5.36 -3.65
C TYR A 133 8.77 -4.67 -3.69
N ILE A 134 8.74 -3.40 -3.33
CA ILE A 134 7.53 -2.59 -3.25
C ILE A 134 7.74 -1.37 -4.15
N GLU A 135 6.77 -1.13 -5.02
CA GLU A 135 6.67 0.08 -5.83
C GLU A 135 5.40 0.83 -5.49
N LEU A 136 5.48 2.16 -5.35
CA LEU A 136 4.33 3.07 -5.28
C LEU A 136 4.38 3.96 -6.52
N ILE A 137 3.36 3.87 -7.37
CA ILE A 137 3.28 4.59 -8.64
C ILE A 137 1.98 5.41 -8.64
N GLY A 138 2.09 6.72 -8.74
CA GLY A 138 0.93 7.59 -8.63
C GLY A 138 1.19 9.03 -9.03
N ASN A 139 0.40 9.91 -8.43
CA ASN A 139 0.53 11.35 -8.55
C ASN A 139 0.50 11.98 -7.16
N TRP A 140 1.12 13.15 -7.04
CA TRP A 140 0.88 14.10 -5.97
C TRP A 140 0.08 15.27 -6.53
N LYS A 141 -0.93 15.74 -5.81
CA LYS A 141 -1.75 16.89 -6.19
C LYS A 141 -1.88 17.87 -5.04
N SER A 142 -1.63 19.16 -5.28
CA SER A 142 -1.79 20.20 -4.25
C SER A 142 -3.24 20.33 -3.81
N TYR A 143 -3.46 20.76 -2.56
CA TYR A 143 -4.82 20.97 -2.04
C TYR A 143 -5.61 22.04 -2.79
N ASP A 144 -4.94 23.07 -3.30
CA ASP A 144 -5.56 24.10 -4.14
C ASP A 144 -5.82 23.64 -5.58
N GLY A 145 -5.39 22.43 -5.95
CA GLY A 145 -5.58 21.82 -7.25
C GLY A 145 -4.76 22.44 -8.39
N THR A 146 -3.85 23.36 -8.09
CA THR A 146 -3.04 24.07 -9.10
C THR A 146 -1.83 23.29 -9.59
N LEU A 147 -1.33 22.34 -8.78
CA LEU A 147 -0.15 21.53 -9.07
C LEU A 147 -0.50 20.05 -9.08
N GLU A 148 0.00 19.33 -10.08
CA GLU A 148 -0.07 17.88 -10.17
C GLU A 148 1.25 17.33 -10.72
N PHE A 149 1.82 16.35 -10.02
CA PHE A 149 3.11 15.76 -10.35
C PHE A 149 3.04 14.24 -10.29
N LYS A 150 3.57 13.56 -11.32
CA LYS A 150 3.75 12.11 -11.28
C LYS A 150 4.76 11.74 -10.19
N THR A 151 4.53 10.62 -9.52
CA THR A 151 5.40 10.07 -8.49
C THR A 151 5.71 8.60 -8.73
N HIS A 152 6.94 8.21 -8.43
CA HIS A 152 7.38 6.82 -8.49
C HIS A 152 8.38 6.53 -7.38
N LEU A 153 7.99 5.71 -6.42
CA LEU A 153 8.77 5.36 -5.22
C LEU A 153 9.02 3.85 -5.15
N LYS A 154 10.15 3.47 -4.56
CA LYS A 154 10.59 2.08 -4.40
C LYS A 154 11.20 1.86 -3.01
N ASN A 155 11.15 0.64 -2.51
CA ASN A 155 11.61 0.31 -1.15
C ASN A 155 13.12 0.07 -0.97
N GLN A 156 13.89 0.02 -2.08
CA GLN A 156 15.35 -0.23 -2.17
C GLN A 156 15.93 -1.24 -1.16
#